data_AF-A0A8H7QC00-F1
#
_entry.id   AF-A0A8H7QC00-F1
#
_cell.length_a   1.000
_cell.length_b   1.000
_cell.length_c   1.000
_cell.angle_alpha   90.00
_cell.angle_beta   90.00
_cell.angle_gamma   90.00
#
_symmetry.space_group_name_H-M   'P 1'
#
loop_
_entity.id
_entity.type
_entity.pdbx_description
1 polymer ?
#
loop_
_entity_poly.entity_id
_entity_poly.type
_entity_poly.pdbx_seq_one_letter_code
_entity_poly.pdbx_strand_id
1 'polypeptide(L)'
;MQSNPTTFKEFSSYLRSSSLQLDILCLQEVSQFRSQSTLTEAQIRSFSFAFPNCSLVVSKHCAIICLNSRFSLVDTEVLLDERCIVASVMDTQSNVLCKVANIYGPAQSSDRPSFLSQFLSLSI
;
A
#
# COMPACT_ATOMS: atom_id res chain seq x y z
N MET A 1 16.55 -6.90 11.58
CA MET A 1 15.85 -6.16 12.66
C MET A 1 14.58 -6.92 12.97
N GLN A 2 14.45 -7.49 14.17
CA GLN A 2 13.18 -8.11 14.59
C GLN A 2 12.16 -6.98 14.81
N SER A 3 11.02 -7.05 14.12
CA SER A 3 9.92 -6.12 14.33
C SER A 3 9.35 -6.33 15.73
N ASN A 4 9.40 -5.32 16.60
CA ASN A 4 8.69 -5.37 17.87
C ASN A 4 7.18 -5.24 17.56
N PRO A 5 6.36 -6.30 17.79
CA PRO A 5 4.95 -6.29 17.41
C PRO A 5 4.16 -5.17 18.09
N THR A 6 4.61 -4.72 19.27
CA THR A 6 4.06 -3.57 19.99
C THR A 6 4.18 -2.28 19.18
N THR A 7 5.34 -2.04 18.56
CA THR A 7 5.62 -0.85 17.76
C THR A 7 4.75 -0.79 16.50
N PHE A 8 4.55 -1.91 15.81
CA PHE A 8 3.69 -1.92 14.61
C PHE A 8 2.22 -1.64 14.93
N LYS A 9 1.71 -2.20 16.04
CA LYS A 9 0.33 -1.97 16.48
C LYS A 9 0.10 -0.52 16.94
N GLU A 10 1.05 0.04 17.68
CA GLU A 10 1.00 1.43 18.13
C GLU A 10 1.07 2.38 16.94
N PHE A 11 2.01 2.15 16.02
CA PHE A 11 2.15 2.97 14.82
C PHE A 11 0.92 2.90 13.92
N SER A 12 0.38 1.70 13.69
CA SER A 12 -0.85 1.53 12.90
C SER A 12 -2.06 2.18 13.59
N SER A 13 -2.14 2.14 14.92
CA SER A 13 -3.19 2.86 15.65
C SER A 13 -3.06 4.37 15.56
N TYR A 14 -1.82 4.90 15.61
CA TYR A 14 -1.55 6.31 15.39
C TYR A 14 -1.96 6.75 13.98
N LEU A 15 -1.58 5.98 12.95
CA LEU A 15 -1.94 6.27 11.56
C LEU A 15 -3.47 6.28 11.31
N ARG A 16 -4.23 5.49 12.08
CA ARG A 16 -5.69 5.47 12.05
C ARG A 16 -6.35 6.53 12.93
N SER A 17 -5.56 7.31 13.68
CA SER A 17 -6.10 8.32 14.57
C SER A 17 -6.80 9.42 13.79
N SER A 18 -7.96 9.86 14.27
CA SER A 18 -8.72 10.97 13.69
C SER A 18 -7.96 12.31 13.74
N SER A 19 -6.88 12.41 14.53
CA SER A 19 -6.02 13.59 14.58
C SER A 19 -5.26 13.85 13.27
N LEU A 20 -4.96 12.81 12.49
CA LEU A 20 -4.21 12.92 11.24
C LEU A 20 -5.10 13.20 10.02
N GLN A 21 -6.41 12.91 10.12
CA GLN A 21 -7.39 13.12 9.05
C GLN A 21 -6.96 12.52 7.70
N LEU A 22 -6.38 11.31 7.73
CA LEU A 22 -5.94 10.60 6.53
C LEU A 22 -7.11 9.85 5.90
N ASP A 23 -7.32 10.04 4.59
CA ASP A 23 -8.29 9.27 3.81
C ASP A 23 -7.65 8.03 3.19
N ILE A 24 -6.51 8.21 2.53
CA ILE A 24 -5.73 7.16 1.86
C ILE A 24 -4.31 7.19 2.41
N LEU A 25 -3.80 6.01 2.78
CA LEU A 25 -2.46 5.82 3.30
C LEU A 25 -1.66 4.94 2.33
N CYS A 26 -0.50 5.43 1.90
CA CYS A 26 0.47 4.68 1.11
C CYS A 26 1.67 4.33 1.99
N LEU A 27 1.98 3.04 2.11
CA LEU A 27 3.14 2.54 2.86
C LEU A 27 4.14 1.88 1.91
N GLN A 28 5.42 2.13 2.13
CA GLN A 28 6.52 1.38 1.51
C GLN A 28 7.25 0.57 2.58
N GLU A 29 8.03 -0.41 2.13
CA GLU A 29 8.84 -1.27 3.00
C GLU A 29 8.04 -1.91 4.13
N VAL A 30 6.88 -2.51 3.79
CA VAL A 30 6.08 -3.26 4.76
C VAL A 30 6.91 -4.48 5.21
N SER A 31 7.64 -4.28 6.32
CA SER A 31 8.94 -4.91 6.62
C SER A 31 8.91 -6.41 6.90
N GLN A 32 7.71 -6.99 7.01
CA GLN A 32 7.50 -8.42 7.24
C GLN A 32 7.78 -9.29 6.00
N PHE A 33 8.03 -8.70 4.82
CA PHE A 33 8.07 -9.40 3.54
C PHE A 33 9.45 -9.44 2.86
N ARG A 34 10.46 -8.79 3.46
CA ARG A 34 11.78 -8.56 2.84
C ARG A 34 12.56 -9.83 2.48
N SER A 35 12.37 -10.93 3.20
CA SER A 35 13.13 -12.17 2.99
C SER A 35 12.42 -13.21 2.14
N GLN A 36 11.17 -12.98 1.74
CA GLN A 36 10.35 -13.97 1.04
C GLN A 36 10.15 -13.59 -0.42
N SER A 37 10.06 -14.59 -1.29
CA SER A 37 9.81 -14.39 -2.72
C SER A 37 8.40 -13.87 -2.97
N THR A 38 7.41 -14.36 -2.20
CA THR A 38 5.97 -14.05 -2.33
C THR A 38 5.34 -13.82 -0.96
N LEU A 39 4.24 -13.05 -0.91
CA LEU A 39 3.42 -12.91 0.30
C LEU A 39 2.64 -14.19 0.61
N THR A 40 2.64 -14.60 1.86
CA THR A 40 1.75 -15.67 2.36
C THR A 40 0.39 -15.09 2.78
N GLU A 41 -0.67 -15.89 2.74
CA GLU A 41 -1.99 -15.47 3.22
C GLU A 41 -1.97 -15.05 4.70
N ALA A 42 -1.16 -15.73 5.53
CA ALA A 42 -1.03 -15.41 6.95
C ALA A 42 -0.46 -14.00 7.17
N GLN A 43 0.51 -13.60 6.35
CA GLN A 43 1.10 -12.26 6.35
C GLN A 43 0.09 -11.19 5.90
N ILE A 44 -0.63 -11.44 4.80
CA ILE A 44 -1.68 -10.55 4.33
C ILE A 44 -2.74 -10.36 5.43
N ARG A 45 -3.19 -11.47 6.04
CA ARG A 45 -4.17 -11.44 7.13
C ARG A 45 -3.65 -10.67 8.35
N SER A 46 -2.40 -10.90 8.75
CA SER A 46 -1.78 -10.16 9.87
C SER A 46 -1.70 -8.66 9.60
N PHE A 47 -1.42 -8.27 8.35
CA PHE A 47 -1.41 -6.86 7.96
C PHE A 47 -2.83 -6.27 8.02
N SER A 48 -3.83 -6.98 7.48
CA SER A 48 -5.23 -6.54 7.54
C SER A 48 -5.75 -6.36 8.96
N PHE A 49 -5.27 -7.14 9.94
CA PHE A 49 -5.64 -6.94 11.35
C PHE A 49 -5.16 -5.61 11.94
N ALA A 50 -4.11 -5.00 11.39
CA ALA A 50 -3.64 -3.68 11.83
C ALA A 50 -4.52 -2.54 11.29
N PHE A 51 -5.25 -2.79 10.20
CA PHE A 51 -6.17 -1.87 9.53
C PHE A 51 -7.57 -2.48 9.39
N PRO A 52 -8.26 -2.76 10.52
CA PRO A 52 -9.56 -3.41 10.49
C PRO A 52 -10.60 -2.53 9.77
N ASN A 53 -11.51 -3.18 9.04
CA ASN A 53 -12.60 -2.55 8.29
C ASN A 53 -12.15 -1.54 7.22
N CYS A 54 -10.88 -1.60 6.80
CA CYS A 54 -10.35 -0.77 5.72
C CYS A 54 -10.34 -1.58 4.41
N SER A 55 -10.64 -0.92 3.29
CA SER A 55 -10.29 -1.44 1.97
C SER A 55 -8.77 -1.27 1.80
N LEU A 56 -8.06 -2.32 1.39
CA LEU A 56 -6.60 -2.26 1.24
C LEU A 56 -6.12 -3.17 0.12
N VAL A 57 -4.96 -2.80 -0.44
CA VAL A 57 -4.20 -3.61 -1.39
C VAL A 57 -2.77 -3.68 -0.86
N VAL A 58 -2.21 -4.88 -0.81
CA VAL A 58 -0.84 -5.11 -0.33
C VAL A 58 -0.07 -5.91 -1.36
N SER A 59 1.18 -5.52 -1.56
CA SER A 59 2.18 -6.20 -2.37
C SER A 59 3.40 -6.46 -1.50
N LYS A 60 4.36 -7.21 -2.03
CA LYS A 60 5.63 -7.45 -1.35
C LYS A 60 6.34 -6.18 -0.88
N HIS A 61 6.25 -5.09 -1.64
CA HIS A 61 7.02 -3.88 -1.37
C HIS A 61 6.22 -2.74 -0.76
N CYS A 62 4.94 -2.64 -1.08
CA CYS A 62 4.12 -1.48 -0.73
C CYS A 62 2.66 -1.85 -0.46
N ALA A 63 1.91 -0.95 0.15
CA ALA A 63 0.47 -1.11 0.42
C ALA A 63 -0.28 0.20 0.24
N ILE A 64 -1.53 0.12 -0.23
CA ILE A 64 -2.49 1.22 -0.21
C ILE A 64 -3.62 0.83 0.75
N ILE A 65 -3.93 1.71 1.69
CA ILE A 65 -4.98 1.51 2.69
C ILE A 65 -5.96 2.68 2.61
N CYS A 66 -7.23 2.38 2.43
CA CYS A 66 -8.32 3.35 2.51
C CYS A 66 -8.84 3.40 3.96
N LEU A 67 -8.50 4.48 4.65
CA LEU A 67 -8.84 4.70 6.06
C LEU A 67 -10.21 5.36 6.23
N ASN A 68 -10.66 6.16 5.25
CA ASN A 68 -11.98 6.76 5.27
C ASN A 68 -13.04 5.77 4.77
N SER A 69 -14.01 5.43 5.62
CA SER A 69 -15.09 4.49 5.31
C SER A 69 -16.08 4.98 4.25
N ARG A 70 -16.03 6.26 3.86
CA ARG A 70 -16.81 6.80 2.75
C ARG A 70 -16.21 6.47 1.38
N PHE A 71 -15.02 5.89 1.35
CA PHE A 71 -14.33 5.51 0.13
C PHE A 71 -13.98 4.03 0.13
N SER A 72 -13.71 3.50 -1.07
CA SER A 72 -13.22 2.14 -1.28
C SER A 72 -12.18 2.13 -2.39
N LEU A 73 -11.30 1.12 -2.38
CA LEU A 73 -10.35 0.87 -3.46
C LEU A 73 -10.96 -0.13 -4.44
N VAL A 74 -10.97 0.23 -5.73
CA VAL A 74 -11.41 -0.61 -6.85
C VAL A 74 -10.39 -0.54 -8.00
N ASP A 75 -10.55 -1.38 -9.03
CA ASP A 75 -9.70 -1.43 -10.21
C ASP A 75 -8.19 -1.42 -9.87
N THR A 76 -7.79 -2.42 -9.09
CA THR A 76 -6.47 -2.48 -8.48
C THR A 76 -5.48 -3.25 -9.34
N GLU A 77 -4.28 -2.70 -9.51
CA GLU A 77 -3.20 -3.31 -10.28
C GLU A 77 -1.91 -3.33 -9.48
N VAL A 78 -1.14 -4.41 -9.61
CA VAL A 78 0.20 -4.56 -9.03
C VAL A 78 1.21 -4.73 -10.17
N LEU A 79 2.13 -3.78 -10.29
CA LEU A 79 3.02 -3.60 -11.43
C LEU A 79 4.49 -3.48 -10.98
N LEU A 80 5.39 -3.54 -11.96
CA LEU A 80 6.83 -3.28 -11.81
C LEU A 80 7.48 -4.13 -10.70
N ASP A 81 7.35 -5.47 -10.80
CA ASP A 81 7.90 -6.41 -9.80
C ASP A 81 7.36 -6.13 -8.38
N GLU A 82 6.04 -5.95 -8.28
CA GLU A 82 5.33 -5.67 -7.02
C GLU A 82 5.73 -4.33 -6.34
N ARG A 83 6.39 -3.42 -7.07
CA ARG A 83 6.84 -2.13 -6.56
C ARG A 83 5.92 -0.97 -6.87
N CYS A 84 4.87 -1.20 -7.65
CA CYS A 84 3.83 -0.21 -7.92
C CYS A 84 2.46 -0.84 -7.67
N ILE A 85 1.66 -0.22 -6.80
CA ILE A 85 0.23 -0.50 -6.69
C ILE A 85 -0.52 0.69 -7.25
N VAL A 86 -1.47 0.43 -8.14
CA VAL A 86 -2.45 1.42 -8.60
C VAL A 86 -3.83 1.00 -8.10
N ALA A 87 -4.63 1.96 -7.66
CA ALA A 87 -6.03 1.74 -7.31
C ALA A 87 -6.88 2.97 -7.63
N SER A 88 -8.09 2.75 -8.11
CA SER A 88 -9.13 3.77 -8.18
C SER A 88 -9.77 3.96 -6.79
N VAL A 89 -9.92 5.20 -6.36
CA VAL A 89 -10.67 5.56 -5.14
C VAL A 89 -12.10 5.87 -5.55
N MET A 90 -13.04 5.12 -5.00
CA MET A 90 -14.47 5.22 -5.33
C MET A 90 -15.28 5.65 -4.10
N ASP A 91 -16.22 6.56 -4.28
CA ASP A 91 -17.14 6.99 -3.21
C ASP A 91 -18.29 6.00 -2.99
N THR A 92 -19.14 6.28 -1.99
CA THR A 92 -20.33 5.45 -1.69
C THR A 92 -21.40 5.48 -2.77
N GLN A 93 -21.33 6.40 -3.73
CA GLN A 93 -22.23 6.52 -4.88
C GLN A 93 -21.67 5.83 -6.13
N SER A 94 -20.57 5.08 -5.98
CA SER A 94 -19.87 4.39 -7.07
C SER A 94 -19.23 5.32 -8.11
N ASN A 95 -18.92 6.57 -7.74
CA ASN A 95 -18.13 7.47 -8.58
C ASN A 95 -16.64 7.26 -8.29
N VAL A 96 -15.85 7.06 -9.35
CA VAL A 96 -14.38 7.09 -9.25
C VAL A 96 -13.94 8.54 -9.10
N LEU A 97 -13.33 8.86 -7.97
CA LEU A 97 -12.87 10.21 -7.62
C LEU A 97 -11.48 10.50 -8.17
N CYS A 98 -10.56 9.53 -8.02
CA CYS A 98 -9.20 9.64 -8.49
C CYS A 98 -8.55 8.25 -8.59
N LYS A 99 -7.35 8.20 -9.17
CA LYS A 99 -6.45 7.06 -9.08
C LYS A 99 -5.27 7.40 -8.20
N VAL A 100 -4.84 6.44 -7.38
CA VAL A 100 -3.68 6.56 -6.51
C VAL A 100 -2.67 5.51 -6.94
N ALA A 101 -1.43 5.95 -7.16
CA ALA A 101 -0.29 5.08 -7.40
C ALA A 101 0.67 5.16 -6.21
N ASN A 102 0.93 4.02 -5.56
CA ASN A 102 1.97 3.88 -4.55
C ASN A 102 3.19 3.21 -5.18
N ILE A 103 4.35 3.85 -5.11
CA ILE A 103 5.59 3.38 -5.74
C ILE A 103 6.69 3.16 -4.71
N TYR A 104 7.45 2.07 -4.88
CA TYR A 104 8.66 1.78 -4.14
C TYR A 104 9.85 1.64 -5.09
N GLY A 105 10.49 2.78 -5.37
CA GLY A 105 11.66 2.84 -6.25
C GLY A 105 12.83 1.96 -5.76
N PRO A 106 13.66 1.43 -6.67
CA PRO A 106 14.85 0.67 -6.29
C PRO A 106 15.80 1.46 -5.38
N ALA A 107 16.29 0.81 -4.33
CA ALA A 107 17.30 1.41 -3.43
C ALA A 107 18.60 1.69 -4.18
N GLN A 108 19.00 0.76 -5.06
CA GLN A 108 20.18 0.88 -5.90
C GLN A 108 19.98 1.96 -6.96
N SER A 109 20.88 2.95 -6.99
CA SER A 109 20.77 4.11 -7.88
C SER A 109 20.84 3.76 -9.36
N SER A 110 21.61 2.72 -9.74
CA SER A 110 21.74 2.25 -11.13
C SER A 110 20.43 1.76 -11.73
N ASP A 111 19.50 1.30 -10.90
CA ASP A 111 18.27 0.64 -11.36
C ASP A 111 17.11 1.63 -11.48
N ARG A 112 17.22 2.81 -10.83
CA ARG A 112 16.16 3.83 -10.80
C ARG A 112 15.83 4.40 -12.19
N PRO A 113 16.78 4.71 -13.09
CA PRO A 113 16.45 5.26 -14.40
C PRO A 113 15.56 4.33 -15.22
N SER A 114 15.90 3.03 -15.26
CA SER A 114 15.10 2.01 -15.96
C SER A 114 13.71 1.88 -15.35
N PHE A 115 13.64 1.77 -14.01
CA PHE A 115 12.37 1.70 -13.28
C PHE A 115 11.47 2.92 -13.53
N LEU A 116 12.02 4.13 -13.42
CA LEU A 116 11.27 5.37 -13.62
C LEU A 116 10.81 5.52 -15.07
N SER A 117 11.64 5.13 -16.05
CA SER A 117 11.24 5.12 -17.45
C SER A 117 10.07 4.17 -17.70
N GLN A 118 10.09 2.97 -17.11
CA GLN A 118 8.97 2.03 -17.21
C GLN A 118 7.73 2.59 -16.53
N PHE A 119 7.86 3.13 -15.32
CA PHE A 119 6.76 3.73 -14.56
C PHE A 119 6.09 4.87 -15.35
N LEU A 120 6.87 5.79 -15.91
CA LEU A 120 6.35 6.92 -16.70
C LEU A 120 5.71 6.50 -18.02
N SER A 121 5.97 5.27 -18.49
CA SER A 121 5.32 4.71 -19.68
C SER A 121 3.98 4.01 -19.38
N LEU A 122 3.64 3.82 -18.10
CA LEU A 122 2.36 3.23 -17.70
C LEU A 122 1.22 4.21 -18.00
N SER A 123 0.14 3.68 -18.58
CA SER A 123 -1.11 4.43 -18.74
C SER A 123 -1.96 4.28 -17.47
N ILE A 124 -1.63 5.07 -16.45
CA ILE A 124 -2.29 5.07 -15.14
C ILE A 124 -3.50 6.00 -15.18
#